data_AF-A0A820D831-F1
#
_entry.id   AF-A0A820D831-F1
#
_cell.length_a   1.000
_cell.length_b   1.000
_cell.length_c   1.000
_cell.angle_alpha   90.00
_cell.angle_beta   90.00
_cell.angle_gamma   90.00
#
_symmetry.space_group_name_H-M   'P 1'
#
loop_
_entity.id
_entity.type
_entity.pdbx_description
1 polymer ?
#
loop_
_entity_poly.entity_id
_entity_poly.type
_entity_poly.pdbx_seq_one_letter_code
_entity_poly.pdbx_strand_id
1 'polypeptide(L)'
;MFQHTVTLYSPHPFQIAFIKIESNYYLAILQQLEQSNISTSISSAQRCAPINELFSPILQALPKIQRIKYYHMPCQTNSNLKCFFDESFMCLCTLERHANCIKFNHNLNLTCQHDIHCENGGECIQDDPVCPSYTTCNCNDCFFGDRCQFYAKGIGLTLDDILRYELRPNLAFSHQP
;
A
#
# COMPACT_ATOMS: atom_id res chain seq x y z
N MET A 1 6.04 -5.82 21.51
CA MET A 1 7.05 -5.97 20.45
C MET A 1 6.38 -5.42 19.20
N PHE A 2 6.68 -4.17 18.82
CA PHE A 2 5.96 -3.49 17.73
C PHE A 2 6.54 -3.96 16.38
N GLN A 3 5.68 -4.54 15.54
CA GLN A 3 6.07 -5.03 14.23
C GLN A 3 6.15 -3.83 13.27
N HIS A 4 7.35 -3.55 12.74
CA HIS A 4 7.61 -2.43 11.82
C HIS A 4 7.52 -2.86 10.34
N THR A 5 7.14 -4.11 10.11
CA THR A 5 7.14 -4.75 8.80
C THR A 5 5.76 -5.32 8.51
N VAL A 6 5.17 -4.85 7.41
CA VAL A 6 3.91 -5.36 6.88
C VAL A 6 4.26 -6.21 5.67
N THR A 7 3.90 -7.49 5.71
CA THR A 7 4.06 -8.40 4.58
C THR A 7 2.71 -8.54 3.89
N LEU A 8 2.63 -8.10 2.64
CA LEU A 8 1.44 -8.24 1.81
C LEU A 8 1.73 -9.26 0.71
N TYR A 9 0.82 -10.21 0.56
CA TYR A 9 0.78 -11.10 -0.58
C TYR A 9 -0.27 -10.60 -1.56
N SER A 10 0.05 -10.59 -2.84
CA SER A 10 -0.91 -10.34 -3.91
C SER A 10 -0.82 -11.48 -4.91
N PRO A 11 -1.95 -12.12 -5.29
CA PRO A 11 -1.94 -13.11 -6.36
C PRO A 11 -1.69 -12.46 -7.72
N HIS A 12 -1.99 -11.17 -7.85
CA HIS A 12 -1.74 -10.40 -9.06
C HIS A 12 -0.39 -9.69 -8.95
N PRO A 13 0.45 -9.76 -9.99
CA PRO A 13 1.67 -8.98 -10.02
C PRO A 13 1.37 -7.48 -10.02
N PHE A 14 2.21 -6.72 -9.33
CA PHE A 14 2.11 -5.26 -9.30
C PHE A 14 3.51 -4.63 -9.34
N GLN A 15 3.58 -3.40 -9.85
CA GLN A 15 4.83 -2.65 -10.01
C GLN A 15 4.94 -1.47 -9.03
N ILE A 16 3.80 -0.99 -8.54
CA ILE A 16 3.70 0.19 -7.68
C ILE A 16 2.77 -0.15 -6.52
N ALA A 17 3.19 0.16 -5.30
CA ALA A 17 2.33 0.08 -4.12
C ALA A 17 2.45 1.33 -3.26
N PHE A 18 1.30 1.86 -2.86
CA PHE A 18 1.19 2.93 -1.88
C PHE A 18 0.55 2.40 -0.62
N ILE A 19 1.07 2.81 0.53
CA ILE A 19 0.49 2.48 1.82
C ILE A 19 -0.08 3.76 2.42
N LYS A 20 -1.34 3.69 2.85
CA LYS A 20 -2.02 4.78 3.53
C LYS A 20 -1.94 4.52 5.03
N ILE A 21 -1.37 5.48 5.76
CA ILE A 21 -1.35 5.47 7.23
C ILE A 21 -2.03 6.76 7.67
N GLU A 22 -3.16 6.63 8.37
CA GLU A 22 -4.05 7.74 8.71
C GLU A 22 -4.46 8.53 7.45
N SER A 23 -3.98 9.77 7.31
CA SER A 23 -4.25 10.66 6.18
C SER A 23 -3.06 10.83 5.23
N ASN A 24 -1.96 10.10 5.46
CA ASN A 24 -0.73 10.23 4.68
C ASN A 24 -0.52 9.00 3.80
N TYR A 25 0.03 9.23 2.60
CA TYR A 25 0.44 8.18 1.70
C TYR A 25 1.95 8.02 1.70
N TYR A 26 2.40 6.78 1.54
CA TYR A 26 3.81 6.41 1.49
C TYR A 26 4.04 5.53 0.26
N LEU A 27 5.05 5.87 -0.54
CA LEU A 27 5.50 5.02 -1.64
C LEU A 27 6.29 3.84 -1.06
N ALA A 28 5.63 2.69 -1.00
CA ALA A 28 6.18 1.50 -0.40
C ALA A 28 7.04 0.71 -1.40
N ILE A 29 6.57 0.66 -2.65
CA ILE A 29 7.15 -0.17 -3.71
C ILE A 29 7.09 0.59 -5.04
N LEU A 30 8.23 0.60 -5.74
CA LEU A 30 8.36 1.03 -7.13
C LEU A 30 9.38 0.10 -7.78
N GLN A 31 8.91 -0.93 -8.48
CA GLN A 31 9.74 -1.93 -9.13
C GLN A 31 9.50 -1.96 -10.63
N GLN A 32 10.55 -2.28 -11.39
CA GLN A 32 10.49 -2.42 -12.85
C GLN A 32 10.04 -3.83 -13.28
N LEU A 33 10.15 -4.80 -12.38
CA LEU A 33 9.72 -6.18 -12.56
C LEU A 33 8.51 -6.44 -11.67
N GLU A 34 7.55 -7.17 -12.23
CA GLU A 34 6.36 -7.61 -11.53
C GLU A 34 6.69 -8.69 -10.50
N GLN A 35 6.26 -8.50 -9.25
CA GLN A 35 6.41 -9.48 -8.17
C GLN A 35 5.07 -9.71 -7.46
N SER A 36 4.86 -10.94 -6.96
CA SER A 36 3.68 -11.31 -6.17
C SER A 36 3.88 -11.13 -4.66
N ASN A 37 5.14 -11.18 -4.19
CA ASN A 37 5.49 -11.19 -2.77
C ASN A 37 6.54 -10.10 -2.50
N ILE A 38 6.23 -9.12 -1.67
CA ILE A 38 7.19 -8.07 -1.31
C ILE A 38 7.09 -7.75 0.18
N SER A 39 8.24 -7.71 0.84
CA SER A 39 8.41 -7.14 2.18
C SER A 39 9.09 -5.77 2.06
N THR A 40 8.50 -4.75 2.69
CA THR A 40 9.03 -3.38 2.64
C THR A 40 8.89 -2.70 4.00
N SER A 41 9.86 -1.84 4.32
CA SER A 41 9.81 -0.98 5.52
C SER A 41 9.51 0.46 5.12
N ILE A 42 8.63 1.10 5.89
CA ILE A 42 8.15 2.46 5.60
C ILE A 42 8.81 3.44 6.56
N SER A 43 9.24 4.57 6.02
CA SER A 43 9.87 5.69 6.73
C SER A 43 9.33 7.02 6.20
N SER A 44 9.62 8.11 6.91
CA SER A 44 9.26 9.47 6.49
C SER A 44 9.84 9.85 5.13
N ALA A 45 10.97 9.25 4.71
CA ALA A 45 11.59 9.50 3.41
C ALA A 45 10.78 8.95 2.21
N GLN A 46 9.79 8.09 2.47
CA GLN A 46 8.88 7.55 1.45
C GLN A 46 7.52 8.27 1.42
N ARG A 47 7.29 9.25 2.31
CA ARG A 47 6.02 9.97 2.37
C ARG A 47 5.79 10.73 1.06
N CYS A 48 4.61 10.55 0.49
CA CYS A 48 4.12 11.38 -0.60
C CYS A 48 3.51 12.65 -0.01
N ALA A 49 3.97 13.82 -0.43
CA ALA A 49 3.43 15.09 0.04
C ALA A 49 2.11 15.43 -0.68
N PRO A 50 1.11 16.00 0.00
CA PRO A 50 -0.05 16.55 -0.68
C PRO A 50 0.33 17.81 -1.47
N ILE A 51 -0.33 18.05 -2.60
CA ILE A 51 0.06 19.11 -3.55
C ILE A 51 -0.01 20.52 -2.94
N ASN A 52 -0.87 20.72 -1.93
CA ASN A 52 -1.01 21.96 -1.19
C ASN A 52 0.20 22.30 -0.30
N GLU A 53 1.01 21.31 0.09
CA GLU A 53 2.29 21.54 0.77
C GLU A 53 3.39 21.95 -0.23
N LEU A 54 3.24 21.62 -1.51
CA LEU A 54 4.25 21.82 -2.56
C LEU A 54 4.02 23.09 -3.39
N PHE A 55 2.76 23.46 -3.58
CA PHE A 55 2.39 24.61 -4.41
C PHE A 55 2.40 25.91 -3.63
N SER A 56 2.82 26.99 -4.28
CA SER A 56 2.62 28.33 -3.74
C SER A 56 1.12 28.68 -3.69
N PRO A 57 0.68 29.62 -2.83
CA PRO A 57 -0.73 30.00 -2.73
C PRO A 57 -1.35 30.42 -4.06
N ILE A 58 -0.55 31.04 -4.94
CA ILE A 58 -0.98 31.46 -6.28
C ILE A 58 -1.35 30.24 -7.13
N LEU A 59 -0.51 29.19 -7.13
CA LEU A 59 -0.77 27.97 -7.89
C LEU A 59 -1.94 27.17 -7.29
N GLN A 60 -2.12 27.19 -5.97
CA GLN A 60 -3.24 26.53 -5.31
C GLN A 60 -4.59 27.14 -5.68
N ALA A 61 -4.63 28.46 -5.88
CA ALA A 61 -5.83 29.19 -6.29
C ALA A 61 -6.26 28.93 -7.75
N LEU A 62 -5.40 28.31 -8.56
CA LEU A 62 -5.73 27.99 -9.94
C LEU A 62 -6.77 26.86 -10.03
N PRO A 63 -7.63 26.87 -11.07
CA PRO A 63 -8.50 25.74 -11.35
C PRO A 63 -7.72 24.43 -11.54
N LYS A 64 -8.30 23.30 -11.13
CA LYS A 64 -7.64 21.98 -11.15
C LYS A 64 -6.94 21.66 -12.48
N ILE A 65 -7.61 21.90 -13.61
CA ILE A 65 -7.07 21.63 -14.94
C ILE A 65 -5.79 22.44 -15.25
N GLN A 66 -5.69 23.65 -14.70
CA GLN A 66 -4.53 24.51 -14.90
C GLN A 66 -3.37 24.10 -13.98
N ARG A 67 -3.68 23.65 -12.76
CA ARG A 67 -2.68 23.13 -11.81
C ARG A 67 -1.85 21.99 -12.40
N ILE A 68 -2.47 21.10 -13.18
CA ILE A 68 -1.82 19.95 -13.84
C ILE A 68 -0.62 20.38 -14.69
N LYS A 69 -0.67 21.54 -15.35
CA LYS A 69 0.44 22.06 -16.17
C LYS A 69 1.72 22.29 -15.36
N TYR A 70 1.59 22.44 -14.04
CA TYR A 70 2.69 22.70 -13.12
C TYR A 70 3.12 21.45 -12.34
N TYR A 71 2.58 20.26 -12.63
CA TYR A 71 2.86 19.06 -11.83
C TYR A 71 4.29 18.56 -11.97
N HIS A 72 5.00 18.93 -13.03
CA HIS A 72 6.44 18.65 -13.13
C HIS A 72 7.29 19.54 -12.20
N MET A 73 6.80 20.74 -11.83
CA MET A 73 7.59 21.71 -11.05
C MET A 73 8.04 21.17 -9.68
N PRO A 74 7.19 20.53 -8.85
CA PRO A 74 7.62 19.96 -7.58
C PRO A 74 8.80 18.97 -7.69
N CYS A 75 8.79 18.11 -8.71
CA CYS A 75 9.88 17.15 -8.95
C CYS A 75 11.17 17.83 -9.41
N GLN A 76 11.07 18.97 -10.10
CA GLN A 76 12.22 19.74 -10.54
C GLN A 76 12.88 20.50 -9.38
N THR A 77 12.06 21.11 -8.52
CA THR A 77 12.50 21.94 -7.39
C THR A 77 13.01 21.12 -6.21
N ASN A 78 12.41 19.96 -5.93
CA ASN A 78 12.81 19.10 -4.82
C ASN A 78 13.30 17.73 -5.33
N SER A 79 14.62 17.56 -5.43
CA SER A 79 15.22 16.31 -5.89
C SER A 79 14.99 15.10 -4.97
N ASN A 80 14.61 15.34 -3.71
CA ASN A 80 14.33 14.28 -2.74
C ASN A 80 12.85 13.86 -2.76
N LEU A 81 11.99 14.59 -3.49
CA LEU A 81 10.58 14.26 -3.61
C LEU A 81 10.42 13.03 -4.53
N LYS A 82 9.93 11.93 -3.96
CA LYS A 82 9.67 10.69 -4.72
C LYS A 82 8.26 10.66 -5.30
N CYS A 83 7.30 11.21 -4.57
CA CYS A 83 5.89 11.17 -4.94
C CYS A 83 5.11 12.30 -4.28
N PHE A 84 3.96 12.63 -4.85
CA PHE A 84 2.99 13.56 -4.29
C PHE A 84 1.58 13.20 -4.77
N PHE A 85 0.56 13.80 -4.19
CA PHE A 85 -0.83 13.54 -4.57
C PHE A 85 -1.70 14.79 -4.46
N ASP A 86 -2.79 14.84 -5.21
CA ASP A 86 -3.85 15.85 -5.06
C ASP A 86 -5.19 15.18 -4.74
N GLU A 87 -6.32 15.77 -5.13
CA GLU A 87 -7.63 15.17 -4.87
C GLU A 87 -8.03 14.08 -5.88
N SER A 88 -7.27 13.87 -6.95
CA SER A 88 -7.64 13.00 -8.09
C SER A 88 -6.50 12.22 -8.71
N PHE A 89 -5.25 12.54 -8.37
CA PHE A 89 -4.04 12.01 -8.96
C PHE A 89 -3.03 11.66 -7.88
N MET A 90 -2.35 10.56 -8.14
CA MET A 90 -1.15 10.17 -7.43
C MET A 90 0.01 10.23 -8.41
N CYS A 91 1.07 10.95 -8.03
CA CYS A 91 2.17 11.29 -8.92
C CYS A 91 3.50 10.76 -8.40
N LEU A 92 4.31 10.22 -9.31
CA LEU A 92 5.67 9.78 -9.08
C LEU A 92 6.64 10.73 -9.75
N CYS A 93 7.72 11.10 -9.07
CA CYS A 93 8.82 11.85 -9.68
C CYS A 93 9.79 10.88 -10.34
N THR A 94 9.97 11.03 -11.65
CA THR A 94 10.92 10.25 -12.45
C THR A 94 12.36 10.74 -12.23
N LEU A 95 13.33 9.94 -12.69
CA LEU A 95 14.76 10.31 -12.67
C LEU A 95 15.04 11.60 -13.47
N GLU A 96 14.27 11.83 -14.53
CA GLU A 96 14.32 13.06 -15.35
C GLU A 96 13.60 14.25 -14.70
N ARG A 97 13.14 14.11 -13.46
CA ARG A 97 12.41 15.12 -12.68
C ARG A 97 11.08 15.53 -13.31
N HIS A 98 10.48 14.65 -14.10
CA HIS A 98 9.10 14.79 -14.55
C HIS A 98 8.16 14.05 -13.60
N ALA A 99 7.05 14.68 -13.24
CA ALA A 99 5.92 13.98 -12.63
C ALA A 99 5.22 13.05 -13.63
N ASN A 100 5.06 11.79 -13.25
CA ASN A 100 4.20 10.81 -13.91
C ASN A 100 3.00 10.54 -13.00
N CYS A 101 1.80 10.91 -13.44
CA CYS A 101 0.60 10.94 -12.60
C CYS A 101 -0.43 9.93 -13.08
N ILE A 102 -0.96 9.15 -12.15
CA ILE A 102 -2.06 8.21 -12.36
C ILE A 102 -3.30 8.73 -11.65
N LYS A 103 -4.47 8.56 -12.29
CA LYS A 103 -5.74 8.89 -11.65
C LYS A 103 -5.96 7.96 -10.46
N PHE A 104 -6.26 8.51 -9.30
CA PHE A 104 -6.41 7.76 -8.07
C PHE A 104 -7.66 8.22 -7.32
N ASN A 105 -8.50 7.27 -6.91
CA ASN A 105 -9.68 7.57 -6.11
C ASN A 105 -9.38 7.33 -4.63
N HIS A 106 -9.06 8.41 -3.92
CA HIS A 106 -8.73 8.38 -2.48
C HIS A 106 -9.89 7.95 -1.58
N ASN A 107 -11.13 7.97 -2.11
CA ASN A 107 -12.37 7.64 -1.42
C ASN A 107 -12.95 6.30 -1.87
N LEU A 108 -12.17 5.50 -2.61
CA LEU A 108 -12.62 4.18 -3.02
C LEU A 108 -12.80 3.31 -1.78
N ASN A 109 -14.03 2.89 -1.53
CA ASN A 109 -14.33 1.93 -0.47
C ASN A 109 -14.15 0.52 -1.03
N LEU A 110 -13.08 -0.12 -0.58
CA LEU A 110 -12.73 -1.49 -0.93
C LEU A 110 -13.05 -2.46 0.21
N THR A 111 -13.79 -2.04 1.24
CA THR A 111 -14.26 -2.95 2.28
C THR A 111 -15.23 -3.95 1.68
N CYS A 112 -15.07 -5.23 2.03
CA CYS A 112 -15.94 -6.29 1.56
C CYS A 112 -17.39 -6.06 2.04
N GLN A 113 -18.38 -6.41 1.22
CA GLN A 113 -19.79 -6.30 1.61
C GLN A 113 -20.18 -7.33 2.70
N HIS A 114 -19.46 -8.46 2.76
CA HIS A 114 -19.68 -9.51 3.74
C HIS A 114 -18.38 -9.91 4.43
N ASP A 115 -18.42 -10.02 5.75
CA ASP A 115 -17.23 -10.23 6.60
C ASP A 115 -16.78 -11.69 6.73
N ILE A 116 -17.27 -12.57 5.85
CA ILE A 116 -17.07 -14.04 5.97
C ILE A 116 -15.61 -14.43 5.64
N HIS A 117 -14.87 -13.54 4.98
CA HIS A 117 -13.52 -13.82 4.50
C HIS A 117 -12.45 -13.71 5.60
N CYS A 118 -12.62 -12.80 6.57
CA CYS A 118 -11.65 -12.54 7.63
C CYS A 118 -12.17 -13.00 8.98
N GLU A 119 -11.31 -13.63 9.78
CA GLU A 119 -11.63 -14.13 11.10
C GLU A 119 -11.12 -13.17 12.20
N ASN A 120 -11.53 -13.40 13.44
CA ASN A 120 -11.07 -12.65 14.62
C ASN A 120 -11.21 -11.11 14.52
N GLY A 121 -12.22 -10.66 13.80
CA GLY A 121 -12.51 -9.23 13.61
C GLY A 121 -11.50 -8.52 12.71
N GLY A 122 -10.75 -9.25 11.88
CA GLY A 122 -9.92 -8.67 10.83
C GLY A 122 -10.77 -7.93 9.79
N GLU A 123 -10.26 -6.81 9.29
CA GLU A 123 -10.96 -6.00 8.29
C GLU A 123 -10.75 -6.58 6.89
N CYS A 124 -11.84 -6.89 6.20
CA CYS A 124 -11.81 -7.43 4.84
C CYS A 124 -11.71 -6.33 3.79
N ILE A 125 -10.71 -6.45 2.92
CA ILE A 125 -10.45 -5.54 1.80
C ILE A 125 -10.45 -6.37 0.51
N GLN A 126 -11.11 -5.88 -0.54
CA GLN A 126 -11.19 -6.53 -1.86
C GLN A 126 -10.56 -5.66 -2.95
N ASP A 127 -10.20 -6.27 -4.08
CA ASP A 127 -9.56 -5.58 -5.21
C ASP A 127 -10.53 -4.73 -6.04
N ASP A 128 -11.78 -5.21 -6.23
CA ASP A 128 -12.82 -4.49 -6.96
C ASP A 128 -14.13 -4.43 -6.14
N PRO A 129 -14.81 -3.26 -6.07
CA PRO A 129 -16.02 -3.10 -5.26
C PRO A 129 -17.25 -3.82 -5.83
N VAL A 130 -17.26 -4.17 -7.12
CA VAL A 130 -18.41 -4.74 -7.84
C VAL A 130 -18.19 -6.22 -8.19
N CYS A 131 -16.98 -6.58 -8.63
CA CYS A 131 -16.62 -7.94 -9.05
C CYS A 131 -15.24 -8.32 -8.48
N PRO A 132 -15.15 -8.59 -7.17
CA PRO A 132 -13.88 -8.90 -6.52
C PRO A 132 -13.30 -10.21 -7.06
N SER A 133 -12.03 -10.18 -7.47
CA SER A 133 -11.24 -11.36 -7.86
C SER A 133 -10.29 -11.80 -6.76
N TYR A 134 -9.97 -10.90 -5.82
CA TYR A 134 -9.07 -11.14 -4.72
C TYR A 134 -9.49 -10.39 -3.46
N THR A 135 -9.32 -11.02 -2.31
CA THR A 135 -9.58 -10.43 -0.99
C THR A 135 -8.37 -10.59 -0.09
N THR A 136 -8.06 -9.57 0.70
CA THR A 136 -7.01 -9.57 1.71
C THR A 136 -7.58 -9.14 3.06
N CYS A 137 -7.02 -9.66 4.14
CA CYS A 137 -7.43 -9.31 5.50
C CYS A 137 -6.40 -8.44 6.19
N ASN A 138 -6.85 -7.32 6.75
CA ASN A 138 -6.06 -6.49 7.65
C ASN A 138 -6.31 -6.95 9.09
N CYS A 139 -5.33 -7.60 9.70
CA CYS A 139 -5.49 -8.24 11.00
C CYS A 139 -5.33 -7.26 12.16
N ASN A 140 -6.17 -7.44 13.18
CA ASN A 140 -6.00 -6.77 14.46
C ASN A 140 -4.72 -7.25 15.17
N ASP A 141 -4.27 -6.44 16.13
CA ASP A 141 -3.10 -6.75 16.95
C ASP A 141 -3.16 -8.18 17.53
N CYS A 142 -2.03 -8.87 17.44
CA CYS A 142 -1.84 -10.26 17.87
C CYS A 142 -2.56 -11.33 17.02
N PHE A 143 -3.25 -10.99 15.93
CA PHE A 143 -3.79 -11.96 14.99
C PHE A 143 -3.00 -11.98 13.67
N PHE A 144 -2.92 -13.14 13.02
CA PHE A 144 -2.14 -13.33 11.80
C PHE A 144 -2.65 -14.47 10.91
N GLY A 145 -2.04 -14.60 9.73
CA GLY A 145 -2.46 -15.52 8.65
C GLY A 145 -3.29 -14.80 7.58
N ASP A 146 -3.41 -15.40 6.39
CA ASP A 146 -4.11 -14.80 5.24
C ASP A 146 -5.59 -14.41 5.55
N ARG A 147 -6.21 -15.02 6.57
CA ARG A 147 -7.57 -14.73 7.04
C ARG A 147 -7.62 -14.24 8.50
N CYS A 148 -6.49 -13.86 9.09
CA CYS A 148 -6.39 -13.50 10.53
C CYS A 148 -6.81 -14.62 11.49
N GLN A 149 -6.74 -15.88 11.05
CA GLN A 149 -7.26 -17.04 11.78
C GLN A 149 -6.39 -17.48 12.97
N PHE A 150 -5.14 -17.01 13.04
CA PHE A 150 -4.19 -17.41 14.09
C PHE A 150 -4.02 -16.30 15.12
N TYR A 151 -3.71 -16.68 16.37
CA TYR A 151 -3.55 -15.76 17.49
C TYR A 151 -2.20 -15.95 18.18
N ALA A 152 -1.40 -14.89 18.26
CA ALA A 152 -0.09 -14.85 18.91
C ALA A 152 -0.22 -14.32 20.35
N LYS A 153 -0.68 -15.15 21.29
CA LYS A 153 -0.57 -14.83 22.73
C LYS A 153 0.15 -15.92 23.50
N GLY A 154 1.40 -15.63 23.84
CA GLY A 154 1.98 -15.87 25.16
C GLY A 154 2.13 -17.31 25.69
N ILE A 155 1.84 -18.34 24.92
CA ILE A 155 2.13 -19.74 25.31
C ILE A 155 2.89 -20.36 24.14
N GLY A 156 4.02 -21.01 24.47
CA GLY A 156 5.06 -21.43 23.53
C GLY A 156 4.51 -21.86 22.18
N LEU A 157 4.77 -21.04 21.16
CA LEU A 157 4.56 -21.43 19.78
C LEU A 157 5.39 -22.69 19.55
N THR A 158 4.75 -23.77 19.13
CA THR A 158 5.52 -24.91 18.63
C THR A 158 6.26 -24.47 17.37
N LEU A 159 7.32 -25.19 17.00
CA LEU A 159 8.01 -24.89 15.74
C LEU A 159 7.02 -24.90 14.56
N ASP A 160 6.03 -25.77 14.60
CA ASP A 160 4.97 -25.86 13.59
C ASP A 160 4.08 -24.59 13.57
N ASP A 161 3.80 -23.98 14.71
CA ASP A 161 3.02 -22.73 14.78
C ASP A 161 3.79 -21.53 14.19
N ILE A 162 5.11 -21.50 14.39
CA ILE A 162 6.00 -20.48 13.79
C ILE A 162 6.13 -20.73 12.28
N LEU A 163 6.39 -21.97 11.88
CA LEU A 163 6.58 -22.32 10.48
C LEU A 163 5.29 -22.15 9.67
N ARG A 164 4.10 -22.28 10.28
CA ARG A 164 2.83 -22.03 9.61
C ARG A 164 2.64 -20.57 9.16
N TYR A 165 3.37 -19.63 9.74
CA TYR A 165 3.41 -18.24 9.28
C TYR A 165 4.16 -18.09 7.95
N GLU A 166 5.24 -18.85 7.78
CA GLU A 166 6.12 -18.80 6.61
C GLU A 166 5.63 -19.74 5.48
N LEU A 167 4.97 -20.84 5.85
CA LEU A 167 4.57 -21.89 4.92
C LEU A 167 3.15 -21.70 4.38
N ARG A 168 3.04 -21.53 3.07
CA ARG A 168 1.75 -21.52 2.36
C ARG A 168 1.30 -22.94 2.02
N PRO A 169 0.08 -23.37 2.40
CA PRO A 169 -0.37 -24.75 2.20
C PRO A 169 -0.53 -25.14 0.73
N ASN A 170 -0.65 -24.16 -0.17
CA ASN A 170 -0.82 -24.38 -1.61
C ASN A 170 0.49 -24.35 -2.40
N LEU A 171 1.63 -24.19 -1.73
CA LEU A 171 2.95 -24.20 -2.36
C LEU A 171 3.72 -25.47 -1.96
N ALA A 172 4.43 -26.06 -2.92
CA ALA A 172 5.37 -27.13 -2.62
C ALA A 172 6.44 -26.61 -1.66
N PHE A 173 6.90 -27.47 -0.74
CA PHE A 173 7.87 -27.07 0.29
C PHE A 173 9.16 -26.47 -0.28
N SER A 174 9.58 -26.91 -1.47
CA SER A 174 10.74 -26.39 -2.20
C SER A 174 10.55 -24.98 -2.77
N HIS A 175 9.32 -24.48 -2.86
CA HIS A 175 8.94 -23.18 -3.41
C HIS A 175 8.29 -22.27 -2.36
N GLN A 176 8.47 -22.60 -1.07
CA GLN A 176 8.11 -21.71 0.02
C GLN A 176 9.05 -20.49 -0.02
N PRO A 177 8.57 -19.31 0.38
CA PRO A 177 9.40 -18.10 0.45
C PRO A 177 10.59 -18.22 1.41
#